data_AF-A0A7S0CH60-F1
#
_entry.id   AF-A0A7S0CH60-F1
#
_cell.length_a   1.000
_cell.length_b   1.000
_cell.length_c   1.000
_cell.angle_alpha   90.00
_cell.angle_beta   90.00
_cell.angle_gamma   90.00
#
_symmetry.space_group_name_H-M   'P 1'
#
loop_
_entity.id
_entity.type
_entity.pdbx_description
1 polymer ?
#
loop_
_entity_poly.entity_id
_entity_poly.type
_entity_poly.pdbx_seq_one_letter_code
_entity_poly.pdbx_strand_id
1 'polypeptide(L)'
;GEFSMLRSHTINRMNKESTKDILGSLYNIKWDDEPLGVGAFGEVYLATKRNKENVKGESGEKVAIKKIDKQYTDQESFQREMNALLDIREFGGHPNICGLQEHFNLGEHYYLV
;
A
#
# COMPACT_ATOMS: atom_id res chain seq x y z
N GLY A 1 23.70 11.92 -9.93
CA GLY A 1 23.22 11.11 -11.06
C GLY A 1 21.72 10.98 -10.97
N GLU A 2 21.00 11.09 -12.08
CA GLU A 2 19.52 11.18 -12.16
C GLU A 2 18.77 10.11 -11.33
N PHE A 3 19.31 8.89 -11.24
CA PHE A 3 18.77 7.81 -10.40
C PHE A 3 18.61 8.17 -8.91
N SER A 4 19.57 8.89 -8.34
CA SER A 4 19.50 9.34 -6.94
C SER A 4 18.41 10.39 -6.73
N MET A 5 18.07 11.17 -7.77
CA MET A 5 17.02 12.19 -7.69
C MET A 5 15.62 11.57 -7.78
N LEU A 6 15.42 10.61 -8.69
CA LEU A 6 14.16 9.87 -8.81
C LEU A 6 13.82 9.09 -7.54
N ARG A 7 14.80 8.38 -6.98
CA ARG A 7 14.68 7.68 -5.70
C ARG A 7 14.22 8.59 -4.58
N SER A 8 14.89 9.73 -4.43
CA SER A 8 14.53 10.74 -3.42
C SER A 8 13.09 11.21 -3.63
N HIS A 9 12.70 11.46 -4.87
CA HIS A 9 11.36 11.98 -5.19
C HIS A 9 10.24 11.01 -4.80
N THR A 10 10.28 9.75 -5.24
CA THR A 10 9.23 8.76 -4.95
C THR A 10 9.16 8.40 -3.48
N ILE A 11 10.31 8.21 -2.81
CA ILE A 11 10.33 7.94 -1.37
C ILE A 11 9.77 9.14 -0.60
N ASN A 12 10.09 10.38 -1.03
CA ASN A 12 9.53 11.57 -0.42
C ASN A 12 8.01 11.66 -0.61
N ARG A 13 7.48 11.33 -1.80
CA ARG A 13 6.02 11.26 -2.02
C ARG A 13 5.38 10.19 -1.14
N MET A 14 5.92 8.98 -1.13
CA MET A 14 5.45 7.88 -0.27
C MET A 14 5.42 8.28 1.21
N ASN A 15 6.44 8.97 1.72
CA ASN A 15 6.49 9.42 3.11
C ASN A 15 5.53 10.58 3.40
N LYS A 16 5.42 11.52 2.47
CA LYS A 16 4.58 12.71 2.61
C LYS A 16 3.10 12.34 2.60
N GLU A 17 2.70 11.47 1.68
CA GLU A 17 1.31 11.12 1.42
C GLU A 17 0.82 9.89 2.21
N SER A 18 1.69 9.29 3.04
CA SER A 18 1.31 8.13 3.85
C SER A 18 0.23 8.49 4.86
N THR A 19 -0.75 7.60 5.03
CA THR A 19 -1.66 7.64 6.16
C THR A 19 -0.87 7.59 7.47
N LYS A 20 -1.24 8.47 8.40
CA LYS A 20 -0.56 8.62 9.70
C LYS A 20 -1.20 7.81 10.83
N ASP A 21 -2.40 7.28 10.59
CA ASP A 21 -3.06 6.33 11.48
C ASP A 21 -2.35 4.96 11.50
N ILE A 22 -2.72 4.13 12.47
CA ILE A 22 -2.15 2.80 12.64
C ILE A 22 -2.91 1.82 11.73
N LEU A 23 -2.21 1.15 10.82
CA LEU A 23 -2.78 0.18 9.88
C LEU A 23 -3.72 -0.83 10.58
N GLY A 24 -3.26 -1.46 11.67
CA GLY A 24 -4.05 -2.45 12.43
C GLY A 24 -5.27 -1.89 13.18
N SER A 25 -5.33 -0.56 13.38
CA SER A 25 -6.52 0.11 13.94
C SER A 25 -7.59 0.38 12.89
N LEU A 26 -7.21 0.47 11.62
CA LEU A 26 -8.10 0.74 10.49
C LEU A 26 -8.51 -0.54 9.76
N TYR A 27 -7.65 -1.55 9.77
CA TYR A 27 -7.85 -2.78 9.01
C TYR A 27 -7.73 -4.02 9.89
N ASN A 28 -8.58 -4.99 9.63
CA ASN A 28 -8.44 -6.35 10.14
C ASN A 28 -7.82 -7.21 9.03
N ILE A 29 -6.52 -7.51 9.16
CA ILE A 29 -5.72 -8.13 8.10
C ILE A 29 -5.51 -9.59 8.43
N LYS A 30 -5.74 -10.47 7.46
CA LYS A 30 -5.60 -11.91 7.61
C LYS A 30 -4.16 -12.36 7.35
N TRP A 31 -3.25 -12.01 8.26
CA TRP A 31 -1.81 -12.34 8.12
C TRP A 31 -1.51 -13.83 8.21
N ASP A 32 -2.32 -14.56 8.96
CA ASP A 32 -2.15 -16.00 9.19
C ASP A 32 -2.77 -16.87 8.07
N ASP A 33 -3.53 -16.26 7.16
CA ASP A 33 -4.11 -16.93 6.00
C ASP A 33 -3.11 -16.94 4.82
N GLU A 34 -3.36 -17.81 3.83
CA GLU A 34 -2.58 -17.80 2.58
C GLU A 34 -2.72 -16.45 1.85
N PRO A 35 -1.62 -15.85 1.36
CA PRO A 35 -1.68 -14.62 0.57
C PRO A 35 -2.61 -14.79 -0.64
N LEU A 36 -3.39 -13.76 -0.95
CA LEU A 36 -4.16 -13.67 -2.20
C LEU A 36 -3.26 -13.72 -3.44
N GLY A 37 -1.99 -13.32 -3.28
CA GLY A 37 -0.97 -13.45 -4.31
C GLY A 37 0.40 -13.01 -3.80
N VAL A 38 1.44 -13.48 -4.48
CA VAL A 38 2.82 -13.11 -4.24
C VAL A 38 3.36 -12.42 -5.49
N GLY A 39 3.81 -11.17 -5.33
CA GLY A 39 4.36 -10.35 -6.40
C GLY A 39 5.85 -10.09 -6.22
N ALA A 40 6.44 -9.37 -7.18
CA ALA A 40 7.88 -9.10 -7.24
C ALA A 40 8.45 -8.42 -5.98
N PHE A 41 7.66 -7.61 -5.29
CA PHE A 41 8.10 -6.81 -4.15
C PHE A 41 7.47 -7.22 -2.81
N GLY A 42 6.63 -8.26 -2.81
CA GLY A 42 5.98 -8.74 -1.59
C GLY A 42 4.61 -9.36 -1.84
N GLU A 43 3.88 -9.53 -0.75
CA GLU A 43 2.71 -10.40 -0.66
C GLU A 43 1.43 -9.56 -0.51
N VAL A 44 0.32 -10.09 -1.03
CA VAL A 44 -0.99 -9.45 -0.98
C VAL A 44 -1.90 -10.25 -0.06
N TYR A 45 -2.49 -9.59 0.92
CA TYR A 45 -3.37 -10.22 1.90
C TYR A 45 -4.78 -9.66 1.82
N LEU A 46 -5.77 -10.49 2.15
CA LEU A 46 -7.13 -10.03 2.35
C LEU A 46 -7.23 -9.23 3.66
N ALA A 47 -7.92 -8.10 3.60
CA ALA A 47 -8.27 -7.35 4.79
C ALA A 47 -9.71 -6.85 4.74
N THR A 48 -10.24 -6.53 5.90
CA THR A 48 -11.53 -5.87 6.05
C THR A 48 -11.33 -4.52 6.75
N LYS A 49 -11.82 -3.44 6.15
CA LYS A 49 -11.82 -2.11 6.76
C LYS A 49 -12.70 -2.11 8.00
N ARG A 50 -12.15 -1.68 9.14
CA ARG A 50 -12.89 -1.60 10.40
C ARG A 50 -13.87 -0.43 10.31
N ASN A 51 -15.13 -0.68 10.64
CA ASN A 51 -16.11 0.37 10.85
C ASN A 51 -16.15 0.73 12.34
N LYS A 52 -16.12 2.02 12.67
CA LYS A 52 -16.17 2.53 14.05
C LYS A 52 -17.42 2.06 14.80
N GLU A 53 -18.49 1.74 14.07
CA GLU A 53 -19.77 1.28 14.64
C GLU A 53 -19.87 -0.26 14.76
N ASN A 54 -19.02 -1.02 14.06
CA ASN A 54 -19.06 -2.49 14.04
C ASN A 54 -17.73 -3.09 14.51
N VAL A 55 -17.59 -3.17 15.84
CA VAL A 55 -16.39 -3.63 16.56
C VAL A 55 -15.99 -5.09 16.22
N LYS A 56 -16.92 -5.90 15.68
CA LYS A 56 -16.67 -7.31 15.33
C LYS A 56 -15.96 -7.54 13.98
N GLY A 57 -15.61 -6.49 13.23
CA GLY A 57 -14.51 -6.56 12.23
C GLY A 57 -14.71 -7.43 10.98
N GLU A 58 -15.87 -8.05 10.77
CA GLU A 58 -16.15 -8.94 9.63
C GLU A 58 -17.09 -8.35 8.57
N SER A 59 -17.83 -7.29 8.89
CA SER A 59 -18.87 -6.71 8.02
C SER A 59 -18.44 -5.45 7.27
N GLY A 60 -17.14 -5.14 7.24
CA GLY A 60 -16.60 -3.96 6.57
C GLY A 60 -16.31 -4.16 5.09
N GLU A 61 -15.83 -3.10 4.43
CA GLU A 61 -15.33 -3.17 3.05
C GLU A 61 -14.13 -4.13 2.97
N LYS A 62 -14.21 -5.11 2.06
CA LYS A 62 -13.09 -6.01 1.77
C LYS A 62 -12.11 -5.31 0.85
N VAL A 63 -10.84 -5.29 1.23
CA VAL A 63 -9.74 -4.67 0.49
C VAL A 63 -8.57 -5.65 0.37
N ALA A 64 -7.67 -5.38 -0.56
CA ALA A 64 -6.41 -6.10 -0.68
C ALA A 64 -5.30 -5.23 -0.08
N ILE A 65 -4.41 -5.83 0.72
CA ILE A 65 -3.26 -5.12 1.27
C ILE A 65 -1.98 -5.74 0.76
N LYS A 66 -1.24 -4.96 -0.04
CA LYS A 66 0.09 -5.36 -0.51
C LYS A 66 1.14 -4.93 0.51
N LYS A 67 1.78 -5.90 1.16
CA LYS A 67 2.92 -5.71 2.07
C LYS A 67 4.20 -5.74 1.24
N ILE A 68 4.89 -4.61 1.18
CA ILE A 68 6.10 -4.44 0.37
C ILE A 68 7.29 -4.21 1.27
N ASP A 69 8.34 -5.00 1.08
CA ASP A 69 9.59 -4.85 1.81
C ASP A 69 10.38 -3.63 1.32
N LYS A 70 10.84 -2.79 2.23
CA LYS A 70 11.61 -1.59 1.91
C LYS A 70 12.98 -1.90 1.33
N GLN A 71 13.49 -3.12 1.48
CA GLN A 71 14.73 -3.52 0.80
C GLN A 71 14.65 -3.37 -0.72
N TYR A 72 13.45 -3.40 -1.30
CA TYR A 72 13.24 -3.21 -2.74
C TYR A 72 13.23 -1.75 -3.18
N THR A 73 13.31 -0.79 -2.25
CA THR A 73 13.22 0.64 -2.57
C THR A 73 14.32 1.15 -3.50
N ASP A 74 15.47 0.49 -3.56
CA ASP A 74 16.56 0.89 -4.44
C ASP A 74 16.39 0.35 -5.87
N GLN A 75 15.38 -0.46 -6.15
CA GLN A 75 15.12 -1.01 -7.48
C GLN A 75 14.34 -0.03 -8.36
N GLU A 76 14.80 0.19 -9.59
CA GLU A 76 14.12 1.06 -10.57
C GLU A 76 12.68 0.62 -10.83
N SER A 77 12.45 -0.69 -10.91
CA SER A 77 11.14 -1.29 -11.12
C SER A 77 10.17 -0.95 -9.99
N PHE A 78 10.65 -0.94 -8.73
CA PHE A 78 9.86 -0.49 -7.59
C PHE A 78 9.49 0.99 -7.71
N GLN A 79 10.47 1.85 -8.04
CA GLN A 79 10.25 3.30 -8.19
C GLN A 79 9.20 3.60 -9.27
N ARG A 80 9.25 2.87 -10.39
CA ARG A 80 8.29 2.99 -11.49
C ARG A 80 6.89 2.53 -11.09
N GLU A 81 6.76 1.39 -10.41
CA GLU A 81 5.46 0.88 -9.95
C GLU A 81 4.82 1.85 -8.96
N MET A 82 5.59 2.35 -7.98
CA MET A 82 5.05 3.26 -6.96
C MET A 82 4.63 4.61 -7.56
N ASN A 83 5.43 5.20 -8.46
CA ASN A 83 5.04 6.45 -9.13
C ASN A 83 3.76 6.25 -9.96
N ALA A 84 3.66 5.17 -10.73
CA ALA A 84 2.47 4.91 -11.53
C ALA A 84 1.20 4.83 -10.66
N LEU A 85 1.28 4.16 -9.51
CA LEU A 85 0.16 4.06 -8.56
C LEU A 85 -0.21 5.41 -7.94
N LEU A 86 0.79 6.19 -7.51
CA LEU A 86 0.58 7.53 -6.95
C LEU A 86 -0.03 8.48 -8.00
N ASP A 87 0.44 8.41 -9.24
CA ASP A 87 -0.08 9.24 -10.32
C ASP A 87 -1.54 8.87 -10.65
N ILE A 88 -1.86 7.57 -10.73
CA ILE A 88 -3.26 7.10 -10.91
C ILE A 88 -4.16 7.67 -9.80
N ARG A 89 -3.69 7.68 -8.56
CA ARG A 89 -4.42 8.25 -7.42
C ARG A 89 -4.60 9.76 -7.56
N GLU A 90 -3.55 10.48 -7.93
CA GLU A 90 -3.56 11.94 -8.12
C GLU A 90 -4.55 12.37 -9.21
N PHE A 91 -4.68 11.58 -10.28
CA PHE A 91 -5.63 11.84 -11.37
C PHE A 91 -7.07 11.36 -11.10
N GLY A 92 -7.37 10.86 -9.89
CA GLY A 92 -8.72 10.45 -9.48
C GLY A 92 -9.11 9.02 -9.86
N GLY A 93 -8.16 8.20 -10.33
CA GLY A 93 -8.37 6.80 -10.66
C GLY A 93 -9.08 6.55 -12.00
N HIS A 94 -9.32 5.28 -12.31
CA HIS A 94 -10.07 4.86 -13.49
C HIS A 94 -10.90 3.61 -13.14
N PRO A 95 -12.17 3.48 -13.59
CA PRO A 95 -13.06 2.39 -13.18
C PRO A 95 -12.53 0.98 -13.51
N ASN A 96 -11.67 0.85 -14.52
CA ASN A 96 -11.07 -0.42 -14.96
C ASN A 96 -9.62 -0.61 -14.50
N ILE A 97 -9.09 0.27 -13.64
CA ILE A 97 -7.73 0.17 -13.09
C ILE A 97 -7.86 0.13 -11.57
N CYS A 98 -7.17 -0.81 -10.92
CA CYS A 98 -7.12 -0.85 -9.47
C CYS A 98 -6.53 0.47 -8.94
N GLY A 99 -7.33 1.20 -8.15
CA GLY A 99 -6.90 2.44 -7.52
C GLY A 99 -6.19 2.17 -6.21
N LEU A 100 -5.23 3.03 -5.86
CA LEU A 100 -4.61 3.09 -4.54
C LEU A 100 -5.52 3.92 -3.61
N GLN A 101 -6.15 3.28 -2.62
CA GLN A 101 -6.99 3.99 -1.66
C GLN A 101 -6.15 4.83 -0.71
N GLU A 102 -5.14 4.19 -0.12
CA GLU A 102 -4.19 4.78 0.81
C GLU A 102 -2.95 3.90 0.98
N HIS A 103 -1.95 4.42 1.68
CA HIS A 103 -0.74 3.65 1.98
C HIS A 103 -0.13 4.04 3.32
N PHE A 104 0.56 3.08 3.92
CA PHE A 104 1.21 3.22 5.21
C PHE A 104 2.71 2.98 5.06
N ASN A 105 3.47 3.71 5.87
CA ASN A 105 4.90 3.52 6.01
C ASN A 105 5.18 3.09 7.46
N LEU A 106 5.44 1.80 7.68
CA LEU A 106 5.57 1.22 9.04
C LEU A 106 6.75 0.25 9.13
N GLY A 107 7.70 0.53 10.02
CA GLY A 107 8.87 -0.32 10.26
C GLY A 107 9.65 -0.57 8.96
N GLU A 108 9.91 -1.82 8.63
CA GLU A 108 10.65 -2.22 7.42
C GLU A 108 9.77 -2.39 6.16
N HIS A 109 8.49 -2.00 6.21
CA HIS A 109 7.55 -2.26 5.13
C HIS A 109 6.73 -1.03 4.73
N TYR A 110 6.33 -1.00 3.46
CA TYR A 110 5.18 -0.23 3.00
C TYR A 110 3.96 -1.13 2.90
N TYR A 111 2.78 -0.57 3.15
CA TYR A 111 1.51 -1.26 2.99
C TYR A 111 0.61 -0.44 2.08
N LEU A 112 0.19 -1.02 0.96
CA LEU A 112 -0.72 -0.39 0.00
C LEU A 112 -2.10 -1.00 0.16
N VAL A 113 -3.13 -0.14 0.20
CA VAL A 113 -4.55 -0.54 0.23
C VAL A 113 -5.21 -0.19 -1.09
#